data_AF-A0A0F9R844-F1
#
_entry.id   AF-A0A0F9R844-F1
#
_cell.length_a   1.000
_cell.length_b   1.000
_cell.length_c   1.000
_cell.angle_alpha   90.00
_cell.angle_beta   90.00
_cell.angle_gamma   90.00
#
_symmetry.space_group_name_H-M   'P 1'
#
loop_
_entity.id
_entity.type
_entity.pdbx_description
1 polymer ?
#
loop_
_entity_poly.entity_id
_entity_poly.type
_entity_poly.pdbx_seq_one_letter_code
_entity_poly.pdbx_strand_id
1 'polypeptide(L)'
;MIFEAIPILFLLSARGATEIPKLVCSRYKKVDIVNLKKILTVILIIFTAYAFLIRFPRWIWPKDLQGYYHGFANKFAAVTPNINQTLKSLHLEKAVVIMKFIYHPIEFFPYGWLGSGFLYNDPQLKGNIIYVQDRGKENISLFQCFPERKFLLYFGTLEKGMLIPLEKEGKDISYGAPICLAKKDKRFIDLIDDPQKFFKAYSTDYANIIEKIYKENNFIDIDVVYLIDMGNQYKNKRNYRKAAFFFEAALQIEKQPEIRFQILNKLFSCYLKTGKKYEAKIIAERFKDITKEKFYNLFPEKGF
;
A
#
# COMPACT_ATOMS: atom_id res chain seq x y z
N MET A 1 -14.67 -1.40 -23.21
CA MET A 1 -15.13 -0.01 -22.93
C MET A 1 -16.44 0.38 -23.61
N ILE A 2 -16.57 0.46 -24.95
CA ILE A 2 -17.84 0.94 -25.57
C ILE A 2 -19.02 -0.02 -25.29
N PHE A 3 -18.87 -1.33 -25.52
CA PHE A 3 -19.90 -2.33 -25.24
C PHE A 3 -20.34 -2.43 -23.77
N GLU A 4 -19.48 -1.96 -22.88
CA GLU A 4 -19.65 -1.99 -21.43
C GLU A 4 -20.51 -0.83 -20.92
N ALA A 5 -20.46 0.32 -21.58
CA ALA A 5 -21.23 1.51 -21.23
C ALA A 5 -22.64 1.53 -21.86
N ILE A 6 -22.86 0.77 -22.95
CA ILE A 6 -24.13 0.73 -23.71
C ILE A 6 -25.34 0.46 -22.81
N PRO A 7 -25.34 -0.52 -21.87
CA PRO A 7 -26.51 -0.77 -21.04
C PRO A 7 -26.91 0.42 -20.16
N ILE A 8 -25.91 1.13 -19.61
CA ILE A 8 -26.12 2.27 -18.71
C ILE A 8 -26.55 3.49 -19.52
N LEU A 9 -25.91 3.74 -20.67
CA LEU A 9 -26.28 4.83 -21.57
C LEU A 9 -27.70 4.64 -22.12
N PHE A 10 -28.09 3.40 -22.45
CA PHE A 10 -29.44 3.07 -22.90
C PHE A 10 -30.48 3.33 -21.80
N LEU A 11 -30.21 2.92 -20.56
CA LEU A 11 -31.10 3.17 -19.41
C LEU A 11 -31.20 4.67 -19.06
N LEU A 12 -30.11 5.42 -19.11
CA LEU A 12 -30.13 6.88 -18.93
C LEU A 12 -30.91 7.58 -20.04
N SER A 13 -30.93 7.00 -21.23
CA SER A 13 -31.75 7.45 -22.36
C SER A 13 -33.16 6.85 -22.41
N ALA A 14 -33.61 6.10 -21.39
CA ALA A 14 -34.89 5.38 -21.41
C ALA A 14 -36.10 6.28 -21.70
N ARG A 15 -36.07 7.53 -21.23
CA ARG A 15 -37.09 8.55 -21.54
C ARG A 15 -37.09 8.98 -23.01
N GLY A 16 -35.93 8.98 -23.67
CA GLY A 16 -35.83 9.18 -25.11
C GLY A 16 -36.28 7.94 -25.89
N ALA A 17 -35.98 6.74 -25.38
CA ALA A 17 -36.38 5.48 -25.99
C ALA A 17 -37.91 5.29 -26.04
N THR A 18 -38.66 5.86 -25.08
CA THR A 18 -40.14 5.80 -25.09
C THR A 18 -40.80 6.61 -26.22
N GLU A 19 -40.06 7.51 -26.88
CA GLU A 19 -40.56 8.28 -28.03
C GLU A 19 -40.31 7.57 -29.37
N ILE A 20 -39.43 6.55 -29.41
CA ILE A 20 -39.11 5.76 -30.61
C ILE A 20 -40.37 5.15 -31.27
N PRO A 21 -41.33 4.55 -30.53
CA PRO A 21 -42.53 4.00 -31.14
C PRO A 21 -43.37 5.03 -31.90
N LYS A 22 -43.44 6.27 -31.41
CA LYS A 22 -44.18 7.33 -32.10
C LYS A 22 -43.49 7.74 -33.40
N LEU A 23 -42.15 7.87 -33.37
CA LEU A 23 -41.32 8.22 -34.52
C LEU A 23 -41.28 7.13 -35.60
N VAL A 24 -41.31 5.85 -35.20
CA VAL A 24 -41.31 4.72 -36.13
C VAL A 24 -42.67 4.57 -36.79
N CYS A 25 -43.77 4.70 -36.04
CA CYS A 25 -45.11 4.57 -36.61
C CYS A 25 -45.54 5.79 -37.43
N SER A 26 -44.97 6.98 -37.19
CA SER A 26 -45.13 8.12 -38.11
C SER A 26 -44.49 7.88 -39.48
N ARG A 27 -43.48 7.01 -39.56
CA ARG A 27 -42.73 6.69 -40.79
C ARG A 27 -43.17 5.38 -41.46
N TYR A 28 -43.65 4.41 -40.67
CA TYR A 28 -44.09 3.10 -41.14
C TYR A 28 -45.45 2.73 -40.55
N LYS A 29 -46.53 3.01 -41.30
CA LYS A 29 -47.94 2.85 -40.86
C LYS A 29 -48.38 1.41 -40.56
N LYS A 30 -47.60 0.39 -40.97
CA LYS A 30 -47.91 -1.03 -40.77
C LYS A 30 -47.43 -1.62 -39.43
N VAL A 31 -46.72 -0.82 -38.62
CA VAL A 31 -46.16 -1.28 -37.35
C VAL A 31 -47.14 -1.00 -36.22
N ASP A 32 -47.53 -2.05 -35.50
CA ASP A 32 -48.40 -1.95 -34.33
C ASP A 32 -47.64 -1.29 -33.16
N ILE A 33 -48.06 -0.06 -32.80
CA ILE A 33 -47.51 0.72 -31.69
C ILE A 33 -47.56 -0.05 -30.37
N VAL A 34 -48.63 -0.82 -30.14
CA VAL A 34 -48.83 -1.55 -28.88
C VAL A 34 -47.78 -2.65 -28.77
N ASN A 35 -47.54 -3.39 -29.85
CA ASN A 35 -46.51 -4.42 -29.90
C ASN A 35 -45.10 -3.82 -29.79
N LEU A 36 -44.83 -2.69 -30.45
CA LEU A 36 -43.51 -2.05 -30.36
C LEU A 36 -43.23 -1.51 -28.94
N LYS A 37 -44.24 -0.96 -28.26
CA LYS A 37 -44.12 -0.54 -26.85
C LYS A 37 -43.85 -1.74 -25.95
N LYS A 38 -44.55 -2.86 -26.13
CA LYS A 38 -44.30 -4.09 -25.37
C LYS A 38 -42.85 -4.57 -25.57
N ILE A 39 -42.36 -4.59 -26.81
CA ILE A 39 -40.97 -4.97 -27.12
C ILE A 39 -39.98 -4.04 -26.43
N LEU A 40 -40.19 -2.72 -26.51
CA LEU A 40 -39.31 -1.73 -25.88
C LEU A 40 -39.28 -1.89 -24.35
N THR A 41 -40.45 -2.11 -23.72
CA THR A 41 -40.55 -2.36 -22.28
C THR A 41 -39.80 -3.63 -21.88
N VAL A 42 -39.94 -4.72 -22.65
CA VAL A 42 -39.20 -5.98 -22.41
C VAL A 42 -37.70 -5.74 -22.51
N ILE A 43 -37.23 -5.00 -23.52
CA ILE A 43 -35.81 -4.64 -23.66
C ILE A 43 -35.35 -3.83 -22.45
N LEU A 44 -36.09 -2.81 -22.01
CA LEU A 44 -35.73 -2.02 -20.83
C LEU A 44 -35.67 -2.85 -19.55
N ILE A 45 -36.58 -3.81 -19.37
CA ILE A 45 -36.56 -4.75 -18.23
C ILE A 45 -35.31 -5.63 -18.30
N ILE A 46 -34.98 -6.20 -19.45
CA ILE A 46 -33.78 -7.04 -19.64
C ILE A 46 -32.51 -6.24 -19.34
N PHE A 47 -32.42 -5.01 -19.86
CA PHE A 47 -31.27 -4.14 -19.62
C PHE A 47 -31.18 -3.69 -18.17
N THR A 48 -32.31 -3.45 -17.50
CA THR A 48 -32.36 -3.12 -16.07
C THR A 48 -31.95 -4.32 -15.23
N ALA A 49 -32.46 -5.51 -15.50
CA ALA A 49 -32.07 -6.75 -14.82
C ALA A 49 -30.60 -7.07 -15.06
N TYR A 50 -30.10 -6.93 -16.29
CA TYR A 50 -28.69 -7.07 -16.59
C TYR A 50 -27.84 -6.03 -15.86
N ALA A 51 -28.29 -4.76 -15.83
CA ALA A 51 -27.61 -3.69 -15.12
C ALA A 51 -27.56 -3.96 -13.61
N PHE A 52 -28.66 -4.37 -12.97
CA PHE A 52 -28.77 -4.50 -11.51
C PHE A 52 -28.46 -5.88 -10.93
N LEU A 53 -28.58 -6.96 -11.71
CA LEU A 53 -28.34 -8.34 -11.24
C LEU A 53 -27.01 -8.90 -11.74
N ILE A 54 -26.47 -8.37 -12.84
CA ILE A 54 -25.21 -8.87 -13.40
C ILE A 54 -24.14 -7.78 -13.33
N ARG A 55 -24.40 -6.56 -13.81
CA ARG A 55 -23.39 -5.51 -13.91
C ARG A 55 -23.12 -4.80 -12.60
N PHE A 56 -24.14 -4.40 -11.86
CA PHE A 56 -24.04 -3.71 -10.58
C PHE A 56 -23.43 -4.66 -9.53
N PRO A 57 -23.83 -5.96 -9.46
CA PRO A 57 -23.08 -6.95 -8.72
C PRO A 57 -21.69 -7.08 -9.29
N ARG A 58 -21.41 -7.19 -10.59
CA ARG A 58 -20.01 -7.21 -11.07
C ARG A 58 -19.17 -5.96 -10.78
N TRP A 59 -19.81 -4.82 -10.54
CA TRP A 59 -19.17 -3.51 -10.31
C TRP A 59 -18.94 -3.24 -8.83
N ILE A 60 -19.89 -3.64 -7.97
CA ILE A 60 -19.78 -3.60 -6.50
C ILE A 60 -19.07 -4.85 -5.96
N TRP A 61 -19.37 -5.98 -6.57
CA TRP A 61 -18.80 -7.31 -6.37
C TRP A 61 -17.85 -7.58 -7.55
N PRO A 62 -16.57 -7.21 -7.45
CA PRO A 62 -15.61 -7.49 -8.51
C PRO A 62 -15.68 -8.97 -8.92
N LYS A 63 -15.53 -9.25 -10.22
CA LYS A 63 -15.62 -10.62 -10.80
C LYS A 63 -14.69 -11.64 -10.15
N ASP A 64 -13.73 -11.17 -9.37
CA ASP A 64 -12.96 -11.99 -8.48
C ASP A 64 -13.67 -12.03 -7.11
N LEU A 65 -14.57 -13.00 -6.94
CA LEU A 65 -14.88 -13.54 -5.61
C LEU A 65 -13.77 -14.50 -5.10
N GLN A 66 -12.65 -14.58 -5.85
CA GLN A 66 -11.31 -14.86 -5.35
C GLN A 66 -10.43 -13.60 -5.30
N GLY A 67 -11.07 -12.43 -5.35
CA GLY A 67 -10.43 -11.13 -5.39
C GLY A 67 -9.88 -10.82 -4.02
N TYR A 68 -8.58 -11.09 -3.87
CA TYR A 68 -7.55 -10.11 -3.49
C TYR A 68 -7.76 -9.27 -2.20
N TYR A 69 -8.80 -9.56 -1.44
CA TYR A 69 -9.06 -9.11 -0.08
C TYR A 69 -8.93 -10.27 0.91
N HIS A 70 -8.40 -11.42 0.49
CA HIS A 70 -7.72 -12.34 1.40
C HIS A 70 -6.31 -11.80 1.66
N GLY A 71 -6.21 -10.93 2.66
CA GLY A 71 -4.98 -10.81 3.44
C GLY A 71 -4.12 -9.56 3.29
N PHE A 72 -4.54 -8.48 2.61
CA PHE A 72 -4.12 -7.20 3.15
C PHE A 72 -4.90 -7.05 4.45
N ALA A 73 -4.24 -7.38 5.57
CA ALA A 73 -4.81 -7.17 6.88
C ALA A 73 -5.43 -5.76 6.88
N ASN A 74 -6.55 -5.55 7.57
CA ASN A 74 -7.10 -4.21 7.87
C ASN A 74 -6.04 -3.22 8.46
N LYS A 75 -4.81 -3.69 8.67
CA LYS A 75 -3.59 -3.00 9.06
C LYS A 75 -2.81 -2.35 7.90
N PHE A 76 -3.04 -2.70 6.63
CA PHE A 76 -2.23 -2.23 5.50
C PHE A 76 -2.67 -0.88 4.92
N ALA A 77 -3.79 -0.31 5.40
CA ALA A 77 -4.22 1.05 5.10
C ALA A 77 -3.41 2.10 5.90
N ALA A 78 -2.08 1.91 6.04
CA ALA A 78 -1.08 2.77 6.69
C ALA A 78 -1.32 3.29 8.12
N VAL A 79 -2.55 3.36 8.61
CA VAL A 79 -2.83 3.80 9.97
C VAL A 79 -3.62 2.70 10.62
N THR A 80 -2.90 1.82 11.30
CA THR A 80 -3.50 0.83 12.18
C THR A 80 -4.14 1.54 13.38
N PRO A 81 -5.14 0.91 14.02
CA PRO A 81 -5.61 1.36 15.32
C PRO A 81 -4.47 1.53 16.32
N ASN A 82 -3.44 0.69 16.26
CA ASN A 82 -2.27 0.76 17.14
C ASN A 82 -1.43 2.02 16.89
N ILE A 83 -1.16 2.39 15.63
CA ILE A 83 -0.47 3.65 15.29
C ILE A 83 -1.29 4.83 15.84
N ASN A 84 -2.60 4.86 15.56
CA ASN A 84 -3.46 5.94 16.01
C ASN A 84 -3.55 6.04 17.54
N GLN A 85 -3.63 4.91 18.24
CA GLN A 85 -3.61 4.87 19.71
C GLN A 85 -2.28 5.37 20.28
N THR A 86 -1.17 5.00 19.65
CA THR A 86 0.18 5.44 20.03
C THR A 86 0.34 6.94 19.86
N LEU A 87 -0.12 7.51 18.75
CA LEU A 87 0.00 8.95 18.51
C LEU A 87 -0.96 9.76 19.36
N LYS A 88 -2.14 9.22 19.69
CA LYS A 88 -3.05 9.83 20.66
C LYS A 88 -2.49 9.84 22.08
N SER A 89 -1.76 8.80 22.49
CA SER A 89 -1.16 8.74 23.85
C SER A 89 -0.01 9.71 24.05
N LEU A 90 0.55 10.26 22.97
CA LEU A 90 1.53 11.34 23.00
C LEU A 90 0.93 12.73 23.23
N HIS A 91 -0.40 12.84 23.35
CA HIS A 91 -1.09 14.12 23.56
C HIS A 91 -0.71 15.20 22.54
N LEU A 92 -0.51 14.80 21.28
CA LEU A 92 -0.20 15.72 20.19
C LEU A 92 -1.40 16.65 19.95
N GLU A 93 -1.14 17.95 19.89
CA GLU A 93 -2.14 18.97 19.58
C GLU A 93 -1.89 19.55 18.19
N LYS A 94 -2.96 19.63 17.38
CA LYS A 94 -2.95 20.19 16.01
C LYS A 94 -1.80 19.63 15.16
N ALA A 95 -1.67 18.31 15.13
CA ALA A 95 -0.58 17.62 14.45
C ALA A 95 -0.98 17.12 13.06
N VAL A 96 -0.08 17.28 12.10
CA VAL A 96 -0.10 16.61 10.81
C VAL A 96 1.04 15.60 10.79
N VAL A 97 0.68 14.32 10.65
CA VAL A 97 1.62 13.20 10.64
C VAL A 97 1.75 12.71 9.21
N ILE A 98 2.92 12.97 8.62
CA ILE A 98 3.33 12.50 7.30
C ILE A 98 3.76 11.04 7.44
N MET A 99 3.08 10.15 6.74
CA MET A 99 3.26 8.72 6.81
C MET A 99 4.20 8.26 5.70
N LYS A 100 5.40 7.83 6.06
CA LYS A 100 6.39 7.21 5.18
C LYS A 100 6.66 5.78 5.62
N PHE A 101 6.17 4.83 4.82
CA PHE A 101 6.44 3.42 5.05
C PHE A 101 7.70 2.96 4.33
N ILE A 102 8.51 2.14 5.00
CA ILE A 102 9.74 1.57 4.44
C ILE A 102 9.53 0.26 3.69
N TYR A 103 8.27 -0.17 3.51
CA TYR A 103 7.92 -1.33 2.68
C TYR A 103 8.13 -1.03 1.20
N HIS A 104 8.08 -2.07 0.35
CA HIS A 104 7.98 -1.86 -1.09
C HIS A 104 6.73 -1.00 -1.38
N PRO A 105 6.84 0.02 -2.26
CA PRO A 105 5.72 0.88 -2.60
C PRO A 105 4.57 0.03 -3.15
N ILE A 106 3.38 0.25 -2.59
CA ILE A 106 2.15 -0.31 -3.14
C ILE A 106 1.68 0.68 -4.19
N GLU A 107 1.42 0.21 -5.42
CA GLU A 107 0.94 1.04 -6.54
C GLU A 107 -0.34 1.82 -6.19
N PHE A 108 -1.10 1.36 -5.19
CA PHE A 108 -2.39 1.92 -4.80
C PHE A 108 -2.41 2.23 -3.29
N PHE A 109 -1.75 3.31 -2.89
CA PHE A 109 -1.88 3.86 -1.55
C PHE A 109 -2.52 5.26 -1.56
N PRO A 110 -3.62 5.56 -0.82
CA PRO A 110 -4.50 4.64 -0.10
C PRO A 110 -5.61 4.03 -0.97
N TYR A 111 -5.86 4.50 -2.21
CA TYR A 111 -6.69 3.84 -3.22
C TYR A 111 -6.44 4.47 -4.60
N GLY A 112 -6.19 3.67 -5.66
CA GLY A 112 -6.44 3.99 -7.08
C GLY A 112 -6.23 5.42 -7.59
N TRP A 113 -6.78 5.73 -8.76
CA TRP A 113 -6.72 7.07 -9.35
C TRP A 113 -7.57 8.12 -8.59
N LEU A 114 -8.30 7.71 -7.55
CA LEU A 114 -9.33 8.51 -6.84
C LEU A 114 -9.15 8.57 -5.30
N GLY A 115 -8.09 7.99 -4.73
CA GLY A 115 -7.86 8.04 -3.29
C GLY A 115 -7.28 9.39 -2.87
N SER A 116 -7.90 10.03 -1.89
CA SER A 116 -7.34 11.23 -1.26
C SER A 116 -6.00 10.87 -0.63
N GLY A 117 -4.95 11.66 -0.85
CA GLY A 117 -3.67 11.56 -0.13
C GLY A 117 -3.76 11.82 1.39
N PHE A 118 -4.98 11.87 1.91
CA PHE A 118 -5.39 12.00 3.30
C PHE A 118 -6.21 10.76 3.67
N LEU A 119 -5.88 10.11 4.79
CA LEU A 119 -6.64 8.97 5.31
C LEU A 119 -8.02 9.35 5.87
N TYR A 120 -8.18 10.62 6.25
CA TYR A 120 -9.44 11.24 6.57
C TYR A 120 -9.66 12.34 5.55
N ASN A 121 -10.69 12.23 4.72
CA ASN A 121 -11.04 13.18 3.68
C ASN A 121 -11.56 14.51 4.29
N ASP A 122 -10.74 15.13 5.16
CA ASP A 122 -10.97 16.39 5.84
C ASP A 122 -10.00 17.44 5.26
N PRO A 123 -10.35 18.07 4.13
CA PRO A 123 -9.50 19.07 3.48
C PRO A 123 -9.30 20.33 4.34
N GLN A 124 -10.09 20.50 5.41
CA GLN A 124 -9.97 21.60 6.36
C GLN A 124 -9.10 21.24 7.57
N LEU A 125 -8.58 20.01 7.62
CA LEU A 125 -7.74 19.46 8.68
C LEU A 125 -8.32 19.64 10.10
N LYS A 126 -9.63 19.75 10.29
CA LYS A 126 -10.23 20.12 11.59
C LYS A 126 -9.90 19.13 12.72
N GLY A 127 -9.58 17.88 12.39
CA GLY A 127 -9.11 16.89 13.35
C GLY A 127 -7.84 17.30 14.10
N ASN A 128 -7.69 16.80 15.33
CA ASN A 128 -6.52 17.10 16.17
C ASN A 128 -5.23 16.44 15.64
N ILE A 129 -5.34 15.23 15.10
CA ILE A 129 -4.26 14.52 14.40
C ILE A 129 -4.76 14.18 13.01
N ILE A 130 -4.04 14.63 11.98
CA ILE A 130 -4.31 14.28 10.59
C ILE A 130 -3.16 13.47 10.03
N TYR A 131 -3.49 12.45 9.23
CA TYR A 131 -2.52 11.60 8.56
C TYR A 131 -2.47 11.92 7.07
N VAL A 132 -1.27 12.12 6.55
CA VAL A 132 -1.01 12.42 5.14
C VAL A 132 0.04 11.47 4.60
N GLN A 133 -0.03 11.16 3.31
CA GLN A 133 1.02 10.37 2.66
C GLN A 133 2.28 11.22 2.46
N ASP A 134 3.47 10.61 2.62
CA ASP A 134 4.72 11.23 2.19
C ASP A 134 4.75 11.45 0.67
N ARG A 135 4.88 12.70 0.24
CA ARG A 135 5.11 13.10 -1.15
C ARG A 135 6.51 13.69 -1.38
N GLY A 136 7.44 13.46 -0.45
CA GLY A 136 8.79 14.00 -0.52
C GLY A 136 8.79 15.53 -0.52
N LYS A 137 9.39 16.14 -1.55
CA LYS A 137 9.55 17.61 -1.65
C LYS A 137 8.22 18.36 -1.69
N GLU A 138 7.15 17.75 -2.19
CA GLU A 138 5.82 18.38 -2.24
C GLU A 138 5.23 18.64 -0.84
N ASN A 139 5.72 17.95 0.19
CA ASN A 139 5.27 18.14 1.57
C ASN A 139 5.47 19.58 2.06
N ILE A 140 6.42 20.34 1.48
CA ILE A 140 6.66 21.76 1.82
C ILE A 140 5.40 22.61 1.64
N SER A 141 4.54 22.26 0.67
CA SER A 141 3.27 22.95 0.43
C SER A 141 2.33 22.87 1.65
N LEU A 142 2.37 21.78 2.40
CA LEU A 142 1.54 21.60 3.61
C LEU A 142 1.91 22.61 4.70
N PHE A 143 3.22 22.88 4.88
CA PHE A 143 3.70 23.88 5.84
C PHE A 143 3.25 25.30 5.49
N GLN A 144 3.06 25.59 4.20
CA GLN A 144 2.60 26.90 3.74
C GLN A 144 1.09 27.07 3.93
N CYS A 145 0.32 26.02 3.66
CA CYS A 145 -1.14 26.04 3.77
C CYS A 145 -1.63 25.99 5.23
N PHE A 146 -0.89 25.34 6.13
CA PHE A 146 -1.30 25.11 7.51
C PHE A 146 -0.17 25.43 8.51
N PRO A 147 0.28 26.69 8.60
CA PRO A 147 1.40 27.09 9.44
C PRO A 147 1.13 26.94 10.94
N GLU A 148 -0.13 26.85 11.35
CA GLU A 148 -0.55 26.68 12.74
C GLU A 148 -0.41 25.23 13.25
N ARG A 149 -0.08 24.29 12.35
CA ARG A 149 0.03 22.85 12.65
C ARG A 149 1.46 22.47 13.01
N LYS A 150 1.60 21.49 13.89
CA LYS A 150 2.86 20.79 14.11
C LYS A 150 3.01 19.66 13.09
N PHE A 151 4.13 19.59 12.40
CA PHE A 151 4.39 18.55 11.43
C PHE A 151 5.29 17.47 12.03
N LEU A 152 4.91 16.22 11.85
CA LEU A 152 5.70 15.07 12.25
C LEU A 152 5.82 14.09 11.08
N LEU A 153 6.96 13.43 10.95
CA LEU A 153 7.16 12.29 10.08
C LEU A 153 7.02 11.01 10.89
N TYR A 154 6.11 10.16 10.48
CA TYR A 154 6.14 8.75 10.83
C TYR A 154 6.95 8.00 9.77
N PHE A 155 8.11 7.48 10.17
CA PHE A 155 8.98 6.68 9.31
C PHE A 155 9.05 5.25 9.85
N GLY A 156 8.60 4.24 9.11
CA GLY A 156 8.75 2.85 9.56
C GLY A 156 7.75 1.85 9.00
N THR A 157 7.48 0.82 9.80
CA THR A 157 6.57 -0.30 9.50
C THR A 157 5.24 -0.12 10.25
N LEU A 158 4.33 -1.09 10.17
CA LEU A 158 3.08 -1.10 10.93
C LEU A 158 3.26 -1.46 12.41
N GLU A 159 4.42 -2.04 12.76
CA GLU A 159 4.72 -2.53 14.10
C GLU A 159 5.78 -1.70 14.83
N LYS A 160 6.74 -1.13 14.09
CA LYS A 160 7.80 -0.27 14.61
C LYS A 160 7.87 1.00 13.78
N GLY A 161 8.11 2.14 14.41
CA GLY A 161 8.25 3.40 13.69
C GLY A 161 9.08 4.43 14.44
N MET A 162 9.66 5.35 13.70
CA MET A 162 10.25 6.58 14.22
C MET A 162 9.24 7.70 14.04
N LEU A 163 8.99 8.47 15.10
CA LEU A 163 8.18 9.67 15.02
C LEU A 163 9.10 10.89 15.16
N ILE A 164 9.24 11.68 14.11
CA ILE A 164 10.24 12.73 14.01
C ILE A 164 9.55 14.08 13.80
N PRO A 165 9.73 15.08 14.66
CA PRO A 165 9.26 16.44 14.39
C PRO A 165 9.92 16.99 13.12
N LEU A 166 9.13 17.67 12.30
CA LEU A 166 9.61 18.31 11.09
C LEU A 166 9.57 19.82 11.24
N GLU A 167 10.65 20.48 10.85
CA GLU A 167 10.75 21.93 10.79
C GLU A 167 11.05 22.38 9.37
N LYS A 168 10.59 23.57 9.01
CA LYS A 168 10.82 24.15 7.70
C LYS A 168 12.05 25.06 7.76
N GLU A 169 13.10 24.68 7.05
CA GLU A 169 14.32 25.48 6.89
C GLU A 169 14.36 26.03 5.45
N GLY A 170 13.69 27.17 5.26
CA GLY A 170 13.63 27.83 3.95
C GLY A 170 12.88 26.99 2.91
N LYS A 171 13.63 26.38 1.97
CA LYS A 171 13.10 25.49 0.91
C LYS A 171 13.26 24.00 1.23
N ASP A 172 13.85 23.65 2.36
CA ASP A 172 14.06 22.27 2.77
C ASP A 172 13.30 21.98 4.06
N ILE A 173 13.17 20.68 4.37
CA ILE A 173 12.57 20.19 5.61
C ILE A 173 13.69 19.61 6.45
N SER A 174 13.84 20.10 7.68
CA SER A 174 14.76 19.53 8.65
C SER A 174 14.06 18.55 9.59
N TYR A 175 14.85 17.61 10.10
CA TYR A 175 14.39 16.51 10.93
C TYR A 175 14.87 16.74 12.38
N GLY A 176 13.93 16.85 13.30
CA GLY A 176 14.21 16.97 14.73
C GLY A 176 14.62 15.64 15.37
N ALA A 177 14.74 15.64 16.70
CA ALA A 177 15.01 14.43 17.47
C ALA A 177 13.78 13.50 17.50
N PRO A 178 13.96 12.17 17.30
CA PRO A 178 12.86 11.21 17.40
C PRO A 178 12.17 11.23 18.76
N ILE A 179 10.84 11.16 18.75
CA ILE A 179 9.99 11.06 19.94
C ILE A 179 9.82 9.58 20.29
N CYS A 180 10.23 9.20 21.50
CA CYS A 180 10.07 7.84 22.01
C CYS A 180 8.94 7.74 23.04
N LEU A 181 8.27 6.59 23.05
CA LEU A 181 7.39 6.17 24.13
C LEU A 181 8.10 5.11 24.95
N ALA A 182 8.25 5.33 26.25
CA ALA A 182 8.84 4.35 27.16
C ALA A 182 7.94 3.12 27.40
N LYS A 183 6.65 3.16 27.01
CA LYS A 183 5.66 2.13 27.34
C LYS A 183 5.52 1.11 26.21
N LYS A 184 5.92 -0.14 26.49
CA LYS A 184 5.65 -1.31 25.65
C LYS A 184 4.32 -1.97 26.05
N ASP A 185 3.29 -1.80 25.23
CA ASP A 185 2.01 -2.53 25.31
C ASP A 185 1.67 -3.06 23.91
N LYS A 186 1.01 -4.21 23.81
CA LYS A 186 0.53 -4.81 22.56
C LYS A 186 -0.47 -3.91 21.80
N ARG A 187 -1.06 -2.94 22.49
CA ARG A 187 -1.98 -1.93 21.91
C ARG A 187 -1.24 -0.81 21.18
N PHE A 188 0.05 -0.61 21.48
CA PHE A 188 0.88 0.41 20.86
C PHE A 188 1.86 -0.20 19.86
N ILE A 189 2.37 0.64 18.96
CA ILE A 189 3.55 0.31 18.16
C ILE A 189 4.82 0.63 18.94
N ASP A 190 5.94 0.03 18.53
CA ASP A 190 7.25 0.34 19.13
C ASP A 190 7.80 1.62 18.49
N LEU A 191 7.88 2.71 19.27
CA LEU A 191 8.53 3.93 18.82
C LEU A 191 10.02 3.88 19.10
N ILE A 192 10.81 3.83 18.03
CA ILE A 192 12.27 3.76 18.09
C ILE A 192 12.90 5.13 17.80
N ASP A 193 14.11 5.33 18.34
CA ASP A 193 14.98 6.50 18.20
C ASP A 193 16.08 6.33 17.15
N ASP A 194 16.39 5.10 16.77
CA ASP A 194 17.47 4.76 15.85
C ASP A 194 16.94 3.85 14.73
N PRO A 195 17.09 4.22 13.45
CA PRO A 195 16.60 3.42 12.34
C PRO A 195 17.26 2.03 12.27
N GLN A 196 18.45 1.84 12.86
CA GLN A 196 19.05 0.50 12.93
C GLN A 196 18.20 -0.49 13.73
N LYS A 197 17.36 0.00 14.66
CA LYS A 197 16.45 -0.83 15.48
C LYS A 197 15.29 -1.42 14.68
N PHE A 198 15.10 -1.04 13.40
CA PHE A 198 14.24 -1.79 12.49
C PHE A 198 14.76 -3.21 12.24
N PHE A 199 16.08 -3.41 12.34
CA PHE A 199 16.74 -4.67 12.05
C PHE A 199 17.15 -5.40 13.32
N LYS A 200 16.97 -6.71 13.31
CA LYS A 200 17.52 -7.63 14.30
C LYS A 200 18.87 -8.12 13.81
N ALA A 201 19.94 -7.62 14.43
CA ALA A 201 21.28 -8.12 14.20
C ALA A 201 21.39 -9.58 14.66
N TYR A 202 21.98 -10.42 13.81
CA TYR A 202 22.23 -11.84 14.12
C TYR A 202 23.69 -12.24 13.86
N SER A 203 24.51 -11.35 13.29
CA SER A 203 25.95 -11.51 13.13
C SER A 203 26.64 -10.15 13.09
N THR A 204 27.93 -10.11 13.45
CA THR A 204 28.73 -8.87 13.44
C THR A 204 28.86 -8.29 12.03
N ASP A 205 29.07 -9.13 11.01
CA ASP A 205 29.16 -8.68 9.62
C ASP A 205 27.87 -8.03 9.13
N TYR A 206 26.73 -8.59 9.50
CA TYR A 206 25.42 -8.03 9.17
C TYR A 206 25.21 -6.69 9.87
N ALA A 207 25.48 -6.62 11.18
CA ALA A 207 25.36 -5.38 11.94
C ALA A 207 26.23 -4.26 11.35
N ASN A 208 27.49 -4.56 11.01
CA ASN A 208 28.41 -3.61 10.41
C ASN A 208 27.90 -3.08 9.05
N ILE A 209 27.20 -3.92 8.26
CA ILE A 209 26.61 -3.49 7.00
C ILE A 209 25.45 -2.53 7.23
N ILE A 210 24.55 -2.85 8.16
CA ILE A 210 23.42 -1.98 8.51
C ILE A 210 23.94 -0.64 9.03
N GLU A 211 24.89 -0.65 9.97
CA GLU A 211 25.51 0.57 10.50
C GLU A 211 26.16 1.39 9.39
N LYS A 212 26.90 0.75 8.50
CA LYS A 212 27.56 1.42 7.37
C LYS A 212 26.56 2.10 6.44
N ILE A 213 25.45 1.43 6.12
CA ILE A 213 24.42 1.99 5.22
C ILE A 213 23.83 3.27 5.82
N TYR A 214 23.51 3.29 7.12
CA TYR A 214 22.98 4.48 7.80
C TYR A 214 24.02 5.57 8.07
N LYS A 215 25.32 5.25 8.06
CA LYS A 215 26.40 6.27 8.09
C LYS A 215 26.62 6.94 6.73
N GLU A 216 26.43 6.21 5.64
CA GLU A 216 26.75 6.68 4.29
C GLU A 216 25.55 7.30 3.55
N ASN A 217 24.32 7.08 4.02
CA ASN A 217 23.09 7.50 3.35
C ASN A 217 22.13 8.18 4.32
N ASN A 218 21.24 9.00 3.80
CA ASN A 218 20.15 9.54 4.59
C ASN A 218 19.18 8.41 4.97
N PHE A 219 18.80 8.33 6.25
CA PHE A 219 17.93 7.28 6.77
C PHE A 219 16.60 7.19 6.02
N ILE A 220 16.10 8.32 5.51
CA ILE A 220 14.81 8.40 4.83
C ILE A 220 14.80 7.69 3.46
N ASP A 221 15.97 7.50 2.86
CA ASP A 221 16.12 6.88 1.54
C ASP A 221 16.32 5.35 1.63
N ILE A 222 16.41 4.81 2.86
CA ILE A 222 16.64 3.39 3.10
C ILE A 222 15.30 2.69 3.31
N ASP A 223 14.74 2.19 2.21
CA ASP A 223 13.53 1.36 2.18
C ASP A 223 13.80 -0.04 1.58
N VAL A 224 12.76 -0.88 1.46
CA VAL A 224 12.89 -2.22 0.87
C VAL A 224 13.40 -2.16 -0.58
N VAL A 225 13.02 -1.15 -1.37
CA VAL A 225 13.47 -1.03 -2.77
C VAL A 225 14.97 -0.79 -2.80
N TYR A 226 15.46 0.18 -2.01
CA TYR A 226 16.88 0.45 -1.84
C TYR A 226 17.65 -0.82 -1.45
N LEU A 227 17.16 -1.56 -0.46
CA LEU A 227 17.80 -2.80 0.01
C LEU A 227 17.85 -3.87 -1.10
N ILE A 228 16.77 -4.04 -1.86
CA ILE A 228 16.73 -4.96 -3.00
C ILE A 228 17.74 -4.55 -4.07
N ASP A 229 17.81 -3.26 -4.38
CA ASP A 229 18.70 -2.72 -5.42
C ASP A 229 20.17 -2.89 -5.03
N MET A 230 20.53 -2.56 -3.79
CA MET A 230 21.87 -2.82 -3.27
C MET A 230 22.22 -4.31 -3.30
N GLY A 231 21.27 -5.18 -2.93
CA GLY A 231 21.43 -6.63 -3.05
C GLY A 231 21.70 -7.07 -4.49
N ASN A 232 20.95 -6.53 -5.47
CA ASN A 232 21.16 -6.81 -6.89
C ASN A 232 22.52 -6.30 -7.37
N GLN A 233 22.93 -5.10 -6.99
CA GLN A 233 24.24 -4.54 -7.36
C GLN A 233 25.40 -5.40 -6.86
N TYR A 234 25.38 -5.82 -5.59
CA TYR A 234 26.40 -6.72 -5.06
C TYR A 234 26.36 -8.11 -5.70
N LYS A 235 25.17 -8.62 -6.03
CA LYS A 235 25.02 -9.88 -6.77
C LYS A 235 25.65 -9.81 -8.15
N ASN A 236 25.44 -8.70 -8.87
CA ASN A 236 26.02 -8.46 -10.20
C ASN A 236 27.55 -8.37 -10.14
N LYS A 237 28.09 -7.81 -9.05
CA LYS A 237 29.53 -7.79 -8.74
C LYS A 237 30.06 -9.14 -8.20
N ARG A 238 29.26 -10.20 -8.24
CA ARG A 238 29.56 -11.56 -7.71
C ARG A 238 29.89 -11.59 -6.21
N ASN A 239 29.57 -10.54 -5.46
CA ASN A 239 29.69 -10.52 -4.01
C ASN A 239 28.41 -11.08 -3.38
N TYR A 240 28.23 -12.40 -3.49
CA TYR A 240 27.01 -13.09 -3.06
C TYR A 240 26.79 -13.03 -1.55
N ARG A 241 27.86 -12.92 -0.75
CA ARG A 241 27.75 -12.78 0.72
C ARG A 241 27.14 -11.44 1.10
N LYS A 242 27.64 -10.32 0.55
CA LYS A 242 27.03 -9.01 0.80
C LYS A 242 25.63 -8.91 0.21
N ALA A 243 25.41 -9.43 -1.00
CA ALA A 243 24.08 -9.47 -1.59
C ALA A 243 23.05 -10.17 -0.69
N ALA A 244 23.43 -11.29 -0.06
CA ALA A 244 22.57 -12.01 0.88
C ALA A 244 22.16 -11.13 2.07
N PHE A 245 23.11 -10.39 2.67
CA PHE A 245 22.82 -9.49 3.79
C PHE A 245 21.77 -8.42 3.45
N PHE A 246 21.84 -7.84 2.25
CA PHE A 246 20.83 -6.88 1.79
C PHE A 246 19.44 -7.52 1.57
N PHE A 247 19.39 -8.71 0.97
CA PHE A 247 18.13 -9.43 0.78
C PHE A 247 17.50 -9.88 2.10
N GLU A 248 18.32 -10.31 3.07
CA GLU A 248 17.85 -10.63 4.42
C GLU A 248 17.32 -9.39 5.14
N ALA A 249 18.01 -8.24 5.02
CA ALA A 249 17.52 -6.96 5.56
C ALA A 249 16.17 -6.57 4.96
N ALA A 250 16.01 -6.67 3.64
CA ALA A 250 14.73 -6.44 2.97
C ALA A 250 13.63 -7.38 3.49
N LEU A 251 13.95 -8.65 3.74
CA LEU A 251 13.00 -9.63 4.29
C LEU A 251 12.63 -9.40 5.76
N GLN A 252 13.41 -8.65 6.55
CA GLN A 252 13.01 -8.28 7.91
C GLN A 252 11.89 -7.23 7.91
N ILE A 253 11.89 -6.36 6.88
CA ILE A 253 10.92 -5.28 6.74
C ILE A 253 9.70 -5.74 5.92
N GLU A 254 9.92 -6.30 4.73
CA GLU A 254 8.87 -6.55 3.74
C GLU A 254 7.79 -7.50 4.27
N LYS A 255 6.52 -7.22 4.01
CA LYS A 255 5.38 -8.07 4.40
C LYS A 255 4.58 -8.59 3.21
N GLN A 256 4.72 -8.00 2.04
CA GLN A 256 3.99 -8.38 0.83
C GLN A 256 4.52 -9.72 0.27
N PRO A 257 3.67 -10.77 0.23
CA PRO A 257 4.02 -12.10 -0.26
C PRO A 257 4.80 -12.14 -1.58
N GLU A 258 4.32 -11.40 -2.58
CA GLU A 258 4.88 -11.44 -3.94
C GLU A 258 6.31 -10.89 -3.95
N ILE A 259 6.53 -9.77 -3.26
CA ILE A 259 7.86 -9.15 -3.14
C ILE A 259 8.78 -10.05 -2.32
N ARG A 260 8.29 -10.60 -1.19
CA ARG A 260 9.06 -11.56 -0.37
C ARG A 260 9.50 -12.77 -1.18
N PHE A 261 8.63 -13.32 -2.02
CA PHE A 261 8.98 -14.44 -2.91
C PHE A 261 10.10 -14.08 -3.89
N GLN A 262 10.03 -12.89 -4.51
CA GLN A 262 11.10 -12.40 -5.38
C GLN A 262 12.43 -12.25 -4.64
N ILE A 263 12.40 -11.69 -3.42
CA ILE A 263 13.60 -11.56 -2.59
C ILE A 263 14.14 -12.94 -2.21
N LEU A 264 13.29 -13.89 -1.81
CA LEU A 264 13.69 -15.26 -1.46
C LEU A 264 14.33 -16.00 -2.63
N ASN A 265 13.82 -15.85 -3.86
CA ASN A 265 14.44 -16.41 -5.05
C ASN A 265 15.87 -15.87 -5.26
N LYS A 266 16.05 -14.55 -5.08
CA LYS A 266 17.38 -13.92 -5.16
C LYS A 266 18.30 -14.41 -4.04
N LEU A 267 17.79 -14.51 -2.81
CA LEU A 267 18.54 -14.98 -1.65
C LEU A 267 18.97 -16.45 -1.79
N PHE A 268 18.07 -17.33 -2.26
CA PHE A 268 18.36 -18.73 -2.56
C PHE A 268 19.56 -18.86 -3.50
N SER A 269 19.59 -18.06 -4.57
CA SER A 269 20.72 -18.07 -5.52
C SER A 269 22.03 -17.64 -4.85
N CYS A 270 21.99 -16.67 -3.93
CA CYS A 270 23.17 -16.21 -3.19
C CYS A 270 23.68 -17.32 -2.25
N TYR A 271 22.78 -17.96 -1.50
CA TYR A 271 23.14 -19.05 -0.59
C TYR A 271 23.81 -20.22 -1.30
N LEU A 272 23.28 -20.68 -2.43
CA LEU A 272 23.91 -21.71 -3.24
C LEU A 272 25.34 -21.32 -3.67
N LYS A 273 25.56 -20.08 -4.09
CA LYS A 273 26.88 -19.58 -4.52
C LYS A 273 27.87 -19.38 -3.37
N THR A 274 27.37 -19.17 -2.15
CA THR A 274 28.21 -19.04 -0.94
C THR A 274 28.42 -20.36 -0.20
N GLY A 275 27.87 -21.48 -0.69
CA GLY A 275 27.99 -22.80 -0.04
C GLY A 275 27.05 -23.01 1.16
N LYS A 276 26.13 -22.08 1.44
CA LYS A 276 25.08 -22.16 2.47
C LYS A 276 23.94 -23.11 2.06
N LYS A 277 24.27 -24.40 1.92
CA LYS A 277 23.35 -25.42 1.36
C LYS A 277 22.15 -25.68 2.25
N TYR A 278 22.31 -25.60 3.58
CA TYR A 278 21.23 -25.85 4.54
C TYR A 278 20.16 -24.76 4.44
N GLU A 279 20.56 -23.50 4.43
CA GLU A 279 19.69 -22.34 4.29
C GLU A 279 19.01 -22.31 2.92
N ALA A 280 19.75 -22.65 1.86
CA ALA A 280 19.18 -22.79 0.53
C ALA A 280 18.10 -23.89 0.50
N LYS A 281 18.33 -25.02 1.17
CA LYS A 281 17.34 -26.10 1.28
C LYS A 281 16.07 -25.63 1.99
N ILE A 282 16.19 -24.89 3.09
CA ILE A 282 15.04 -24.30 3.80
C ILE A 282 14.21 -23.42 2.86
N ILE A 283 14.85 -22.58 2.05
CA ILE A 283 14.12 -21.75 1.07
C ILE A 283 13.47 -22.62 -0.01
N ALA A 284 14.17 -23.62 -0.53
CA ALA A 284 13.66 -24.51 -1.57
C ALA A 284 12.45 -25.34 -1.11
N GLU A 285 12.44 -25.82 0.13
CA GLU A 285 11.28 -26.50 0.71
C GLU A 285 10.05 -25.59 0.76
N ARG A 286 10.25 -24.29 1.03
CA ARG A 286 9.16 -23.31 1.05
C ARG A 286 8.61 -22.98 -0.34
N PHE A 287 9.40 -23.16 -1.40
CA PHE A 287 8.91 -23.06 -2.78
C PHE A 287 8.00 -24.22 -3.19
N LYS A 288 7.98 -25.33 -2.45
CA LYS A 288 7.10 -26.47 -2.78
C LYS A 288 5.66 -26.26 -2.31
N ASP A 289 5.47 -25.50 -1.24
CA ASP A 289 4.17 -25.18 -0.66
C ASP A 289 3.71 -23.76 -1.06
N ILE A 290 3.42 -23.56 -2.34
CA ILE A 290 2.99 -22.25 -2.87
C ILE A 290 1.50 -22.01 -2.58
N THR A 291 1.10 -22.03 -1.31
CA THR A 291 -0.18 -21.44 -0.90
C THR A 291 0.09 -20.03 -0.42
N LYS A 292 -0.61 -19.04 -1.02
CA LYS A 292 -0.45 -17.61 -0.72
C LYS A 292 -0.50 -17.30 0.79
N GLU A 293 -1.28 -18.09 1.55
CA GLU A 293 -1.42 -17.97 3.01
C GLU A 293 -0.12 -18.17 3.80
N LYS A 294 0.74 -19.13 3.41
CA LYS A 294 2.03 -19.34 4.10
C LYS A 294 2.99 -18.17 3.86
N PHE A 295 2.85 -17.45 2.75
CA PHE A 295 3.68 -16.28 2.47
C PHE A 295 3.39 -15.08 3.37
N TYR A 296 2.15 -14.92 3.86
CA TYR A 296 1.77 -13.87 4.81
C TYR A 296 2.42 -14.05 6.19
N ASN A 297 2.69 -15.30 6.59
CA ASN A 297 3.31 -15.64 7.88
C ASN A 297 4.80 -15.95 7.76
N LEU A 298 5.42 -15.58 6.64
CA LEU A 298 6.85 -15.79 6.47
C LEU A 298 7.62 -14.86 7.41
N PHE A 299 8.15 -15.46 8.48
CA PHE A 299 9.15 -14.94 9.44
C PHE A 299 8.65 -14.02 10.56
N PRO A 300 8.53 -14.55 11.80
CA PRO A 300 9.06 -13.87 12.96
C PRO A 300 10.60 -13.97 12.93
N GLU A 301 11.25 -12.83 12.72
CA GLU A 301 12.61 -12.49 13.14
C GLU A 301 13.49 -13.61 13.76
N LYS A 302 14.30 -14.32 12.96
CA LYS A 302 15.53 -14.99 13.42
C LYS A 302 16.51 -15.07 12.23
N GLY A 303 17.83 -15.00 12.39
CA GLY A 303 18.56 -15.86 13.32
C GLY A 303 18.30 -17.36 13.08
N PHE A 304 17.73 -17.72 11.92
CA PHE A 304 17.12 -19.01 11.52
C PHE A 304 15.71 -19.29 12.06
#